data_AF-A0AAJ2NKV5-F1
#
_entry.id   AF-A0AAJ2NKV5-F1
#
_cell.length_a   1.000
_cell.length_b   1.000
_cell.length_c   1.000
_cell.angle_alpha   90.00
_cell.angle_beta   90.00
_cell.angle_gamma   90.00
#
_symmetry.space_group_name_H-M   'P 1'
#
loop_
_entity.id
_entity.type
_entity.pdbx_description
1 polymer ?
#
loop_
_entity_poly.entity_id
_entity_poly.type
_entity_poly.pdbx_seq_one_letter_code
_entity_poly.pdbx_strand_id
1 'polypeptide(L)'
;MVWDFIFIGAGIAAAGYFIGEGLKNFKNPNSPNFFDSLTEDEEYGLIKENEIYYFMGISKEDAKHLIKEHPKIPHLIINNTVYYPKAKVRAWLKD
;
A
#
# COMPACT_ATOMS: atom_id res chain seq x y z
N MET A 1 -40.05 -13.75 -8.04
CA MET A 1 -40.81 -13.18 -6.92
C MET A 1 -40.00 -13.16 -5.62
N VAL A 2 -39.74 -14.27 -4.92
CA VAL A 2 -38.98 -14.22 -3.63
C VAL A 2 -37.51 -13.80 -3.81
N TRP A 3 -36.86 -14.28 -4.87
CA TRP A 3 -35.48 -13.92 -5.19
C TRP A 3 -35.28 -12.43 -5.42
N ASP A 4 -36.26 -11.76 -6.04
CA ASP A 4 -36.21 -10.32 -6.32
C ASP A 4 -36.19 -9.52 -5.00
N PHE A 5 -37.00 -9.91 -4.02
CA PHE A 5 -37.00 -9.29 -2.69
C PHE A 5 -35.70 -9.55 -1.91
N ILE A 6 -35.07 -10.71 -2.09
CA ILE A 6 -33.76 -11.01 -1.48
C ILE A 6 -32.67 -10.08 -2.06
N PHE A 7 -32.63 -9.93 -3.38
CA PHE A 7 -31.64 -9.05 -4.03
C PHE A 7 -31.89 -7.57 -3.71
N ILE A 8 -33.15 -7.13 -3.67
CA ILE A 8 -33.51 -5.77 -3.23
C ILE A 8 -33.09 -5.54 -1.78
N GLY A 9 -33.37 -6.50 -0.88
CA GLY A 9 -32.96 -6.42 0.52
C GLY A 9 -31.44 -6.37 0.69
N ALA A 10 -30.70 -7.20 -0.05
CA ALA A 10 -29.25 -7.19 -0.06
C ALA A 10 -28.68 -5.85 -0.58
N GLY A 11 -29.28 -5.28 -1.63
CA GLY A 11 -28.90 -3.97 -2.17
C GLY A 11 -29.12 -2.83 -1.18
N ILE A 12 -30.26 -2.82 -0.47
CA ILE A 12 -30.56 -1.83 0.56
C ILE A 12 -29.59 -1.96 1.75
N ALA A 13 -29.30 -3.19 2.20
CA ALA A 13 -28.35 -3.42 3.27
C ALA A 13 -26.93 -2.97 2.89
N ALA A 14 -26.47 -3.27 1.67
CA ALA A 14 -25.19 -2.81 1.16
C ALA A 14 -25.14 -1.29 1.07
N ALA A 15 -26.17 -0.64 0.51
CA ALA A 15 -26.24 0.82 0.44
C ALA A 15 -26.19 1.48 1.83
N GLY A 16 -26.93 0.94 2.80
CA GLY A 16 -26.90 1.42 4.19
C GLY A 16 -25.51 1.28 4.84
N TYR A 17 -24.82 0.17 4.61
CA TYR A 17 -23.45 -0.04 5.08
C TYR A 17 -22.48 1.00 4.49
N PHE A 18 -22.50 1.21 3.17
CA PHE A 18 -21.61 2.16 2.50
C PHE A 18 -21.90 3.63 2.88
N ILE A 19 -23.17 4.01 3.04
CA ILE A 19 -23.54 5.34 3.53
C ILE A 19 -23.05 5.54 4.97
N GLY A 20 -23.23 4.53 5.83
CA GLY A 20 -22.76 4.56 7.22
C GLY A 20 -21.25 4.71 7.32
N GLU A 21 -20.48 3.91 6.56
CA GLU A 21 -19.02 4.02 6.48
C GLU A 21 -18.57 5.38 5.92
N GLY A 22 -19.22 5.88 4.86
CA GLY A 22 -18.93 7.21 4.31
C GLY A 22 -19.16 8.36 5.31
N LEU A 23 -20.20 8.27 6.14
CA LEU A 23 -20.50 9.27 7.17
C LEU A 23 -19.54 9.20 8.37
N LYS A 24 -19.05 8.02 8.76
CA LYS A 24 -18.06 7.86 9.84
C LYS A 24 -16.77 8.64 9.54
N ASN A 25 -16.35 8.67 8.28
CA ASN A 25 -15.10 9.31 7.86
C ASN A 25 -15.29 10.76 7.37
N PHE A 26 -16.53 11.25 7.27
CA PHE A 26 -16.84 12.61 6.77
C PHE A 26 -16.18 13.74 7.58
N LYS A 27 -15.93 13.54 8.87
CA LYS A 27 -15.27 14.53 9.75
C LYS A 27 -13.77 14.33 9.92
N ASN A 28 -13.22 13.25 9.37
CA ASN A 28 -11.78 12.98 9.43
C ASN A 28 -11.30 12.55 8.04
N PRO A 29 -11.04 13.49 7.11
CA PRO A 29 -10.60 13.15 5.76
C PRO A 29 -9.26 12.39 5.70
N ASN A 30 -8.53 12.30 6.83
CA ASN A 30 -7.30 11.53 6.98
C ASN A 30 -7.51 10.19 7.71
N SER A 31 -8.75 9.76 8.00
CA SER A 31 -8.98 8.41 8.53
C SER A 31 -8.71 7.38 7.44
N PRO A 32 -8.00 6.28 7.73
CA PRO A 32 -7.80 5.20 6.78
C PRO A 32 -9.16 4.72 6.27
N ASN A 33 -9.39 4.87 4.97
CA ASN A 33 -10.59 4.34 4.35
C ASN A 33 -10.51 2.80 4.31
N PHE A 34 -11.65 2.14 4.13
CA PHE A 34 -11.68 0.68 3.91
C PHE A 34 -10.75 0.26 2.74
N PHE A 35 -10.62 1.12 1.72
CA PHE A 35 -9.65 0.93 0.64
C PHE A 35 -8.19 1.05 1.10
N ASP A 36 -7.89 1.96 2.01
CA ASP A 36 -6.53 2.11 2.56
C ASP A 36 -6.13 0.84 3.33
N SER A 37 -7.05 0.24 4.10
CA SER A 37 -6.83 -1.03 4.82
C SER A 37 -6.56 -2.23 3.90
N LEU A 38 -7.01 -2.18 2.63
CA LEU A 38 -6.67 -3.18 1.61
C LEU A 38 -5.30 -2.93 0.98
N THR A 39 -4.75 -1.72 1.11
CA THR A 39 -3.41 -1.34 0.63
C THR A 39 -2.37 -1.21 1.75
N GLU A 40 -2.74 -1.26 3.03
CA GLU A 40 -1.82 -1.15 4.17
C GLU A 40 -0.71 -2.21 4.12
N ASP A 41 -1.01 -3.41 3.61
CA ASP A 41 -0.02 -4.48 3.43
C ASP A 41 1.07 -4.12 2.39
N GLU A 42 0.77 -3.25 1.42
CA GLU A 42 1.75 -2.74 0.46
C GLU A 42 2.55 -1.53 1.01
N GLU A 43 1.93 -0.72 1.86
CA GLU A 43 2.49 0.57 2.28
C GLU A 43 3.55 0.42 3.39
N TYR A 44 3.35 -0.52 4.32
CA TYR A 44 4.24 -0.71 5.49
C TYR A 44 5.33 -1.78 5.31
N GLY A 45 5.43 -2.41 4.14
CA GLY A 45 6.40 -3.48 3.90
C GLY A 45 7.86 -2.99 3.87
N LEU A 46 8.76 -3.79 4.43
CA LEU A 46 10.21 -3.65 4.28
C LEU A 46 10.73 -4.63 3.25
N ILE A 47 11.64 -4.18 2.39
CA ILE A 47 12.33 -5.01 1.39
C ILE A 47 13.78 -5.16 1.82
N LYS A 48 14.33 -6.37 1.81
CA LYS A 48 15.77 -6.55 2.05
C LYS A 48 16.57 -6.00 0.88
N GLU A 49 17.80 -5.56 1.14
CA GLU A 49 18.71 -5.08 0.08
C GLU A 49 18.89 -6.07 -1.07
N ASN A 50 18.95 -7.37 -0.77
CA ASN A 50 19.08 -8.41 -1.79
C ASN A 50 17.77 -8.71 -2.54
N GLU A 51 16.65 -8.10 -2.21
CA GLU A 51 15.33 -8.29 -2.84
C GLU A 51 14.82 -7.01 -3.53
N ILE A 52 15.50 -5.89 -3.34
CA ILE A 52 15.09 -4.58 -3.87
C ILE A 52 14.98 -4.56 -5.39
N TYR A 53 15.82 -5.32 -6.09
CA TYR A 53 15.78 -5.43 -7.56
C TYR A 53 14.44 -6.01 -8.04
N TYR A 54 13.84 -6.93 -7.28
CA TYR A 54 12.54 -7.52 -7.59
C TYR A 54 11.43 -6.49 -7.45
N PHE A 55 11.50 -5.65 -6.41
CA PHE A 55 10.54 -4.56 -6.21
C PHE A 55 10.65 -3.47 -7.27
N MET A 56 11.87 -3.14 -7.70
CA MET A 56 12.13 -2.10 -8.71
C MET A 56 11.89 -2.57 -10.15
N GLY A 57 11.81 -3.88 -10.39
CA GLY A 57 11.64 -4.44 -11.74
C GLY A 57 12.89 -4.30 -12.63
N ILE A 58 14.09 -4.24 -12.03
CA ILE A 58 15.37 -4.10 -12.73
C ILE A 58 16.30 -5.29 -12.46
N SER A 59 17.40 -5.39 -13.21
CA SER A 59 18.40 -6.44 -12.97
C SER A 59 19.06 -6.24 -11.60
N LYS A 60 19.59 -7.33 -11.03
CA LYS A 60 20.29 -7.29 -9.74
C LYS A 60 21.55 -6.43 -9.83
N GLU A 61 22.21 -6.44 -10.98
CA GLU A 61 23.40 -5.66 -11.29
C GLU A 61 23.06 -4.16 -11.33
N ASP A 62 22.02 -3.79 -12.06
CA ASP A 62 21.58 -2.39 -12.16
C ASP A 62 21.12 -1.86 -10.81
N ALA A 63 20.42 -2.67 -10.00
CA ALA A 63 20.04 -2.29 -8.65
C ALA A 63 21.25 -1.97 -7.77
N LYS A 64 22.33 -2.75 -7.87
CA LYS A 64 23.58 -2.47 -7.14
C LYS A 64 24.25 -1.19 -7.63
N HIS A 65 24.23 -0.92 -8.93
CA HIS A 65 24.76 0.32 -9.49
C HIS A 65 23.94 1.52 -8.99
N LEU A 66 22.62 1.44 -9.06
CA LEU A 66 21.70 2.47 -8.60
C LEU A 66 21.89 2.79 -7.11
N ILE A 67 22.01 1.78 -6.25
CA ILE A 67 22.27 2.00 -4.81
C ILE A 67 23.60 2.71 -4.58
N LYS A 68 24.64 2.37 -5.36
CA LYS A 68 25.96 3.03 -5.26
C LYS A 68 25.93 4.48 -5.74
N GLU A 69 25.22 4.75 -6.84
CA GLU A 69 25.12 6.09 -7.43
C GLU A 69 24.19 7.01 -6.63
N HIS A 70 23.17 6.43 -5.97
CA HIS A 70 22.17 7.15 -5.20
C HIS A 70 22.15 6.72 -3.72
N PRO A 71 23.17 7.07 -2.92
CA PRO A 71 23.23 6.70 -1.50
C PRO A 71 22.14 7.36 -0.63
N LYS A 72 21.40 8.32 -1.19
CA LYS A 72 20.25 8.98 -0.54
C LYS A 72 18.95 8.18 -0.63
N ILE A 73 18.95 7.02 -1.31
CA ILE A 73 17.79 6.14 -1.37
C ILE A 73 17.24 5.87 0.04
N PRO A 74 15.91 5.94 0.27
CA PRO A 74 15.35 5.71 1.59
C PRO A 74 15.64 4.29 2.09
N HIS A 75 16.42 4.18 3.15
CA HIS A 75 16.80 2.91 3.76
C HIS A 75 16.86 3.01 5.30
N LEU A 76 16.89 1.85 5.95
CA LEU A 76 17.06 1.72 7.40
C LEU A 76 17.86 0.45 7.71
N ILE A 77 18.53 0.44 8.86
CA ILE A 77 19.40 -0.65 9.29
C ILE A 77 18.76 -1.30 10.52
N ILE A 78 18.45 -2.60 10.42
CA ILE A 78 17.94 -3.42 11.52
C ILE A 78 18.86 -4.64 11.64
N ASN A 79 19.47 -4.85 12.82
CA ASN A 79 20.39 -5.97 13.06
C ASN A 79 21.46 -6.11 11.97
N ASN A 80 22.17 -5.02 11.67
CA ASN A 80 23.21 -4.97 10.62
C ASN A 80 22.73 -5.30 9.20
N THR A 81 21.42 -5.38 8.96
CA THR A 81 20.83 -5.67 7.66
C THR A 81 20.12 -4.43 7.13
N VAL A 82 20.38 -4.08 5.87
CA VAL A 82 19.76 -2.94 5.20
C VAL A 82 18.38 -3.33 4.68
N TYR A 83 17.39 -2.52 5.02
CA TYR A 83 16.01 -2.64 4.58
C TYR A 83 15.54 -1.35 3.92
N TYR A 84 14.63 -1.51 2.97
CA TYR A 84 14.07 -0.45 2.15
C TYR A 84 12.55 -0.39 2.35
N PRO A 85 12.00 0.71 2.89
CA PRO A 85 10.56 0.87 3.03
C PRO A 85 9.88 0.99 1.66
N LYS A 86 8.93 0.09 1.35
CA LYS A 86 8.24 0.03 0.05
C LYS A 86 7.67 1.39 -0.38
N ALA A 87 6.90 2.03 0.50
CA ALA A 87 6.27 3.32 0.21
C ALA A 87 7.29 4.43 -0.10
N LYS A 88 8.37 4.53 0.69
CA LYS A 88 9.39 5.57 0.52
C LYS A 88 10.21 5.35 -0.75
N VAL A 89 10.58 4.11 -1.07
CA VAL A 89 11.27 3.81 -2.33
C VAL A 89 10.35 4.06 -3.52
N ARG A 90 9.05 3.70 -3.44
CA ARG A 90 8.07 3.97 -4.49
C ARG A 90 7.87 5.48 -4.72
N ALA A 91 7.86 6.29 -3.67
CA ALA A 91 7.80 7.74 -3.78
C ALA A 91 9.09 8.30 -4.40
N TRP A 92 10.25 7.86 -3.92
CA TRP A 92 11.55 8.29 -4.44
C TRP A 92 11.76 7.97 -5.93
N LEU A 93 11.21 6.87 -6.44
CA LEU A 93 11.27 6.51 -7.86
C LEU A 93 10.39 7.40 -8.76
N LYS A 94 9.44 8.16 -8.19
CA LYS A 94 8.56 9.07 -8.92
C LYS A 94 9.10 10.50 -8.99
N ASP A 95 10.09 10.81 -8.16
CA ASP A 95 10.78 12.12 -8.10
C ASP A 95 11.92 12.19 -9.14
#